data_AF-A0A256ZPP2-F1
#
_entry.id   AF-A0A256ZPP2-F1
#
_cell.length_a   1.000
_cell.length_b   1.000
_cell.length_c   1.000
_cell.angle_alpha   90.00
_cell.angle_beta   90.00
_cell.angle_gamma   90.00
#
_symmetry.space_group_name_H-M   'P 1'
#
loop_
_entity.id
_entity.type
_entity.pdbx_description
1 polymer ?
#
loop_
_entity_poly.entity_id
_entity_poly.type
_entity_poly.pdbx_seq_one_letter_code
_entity_poly.pdbx_strand_id
1 'polypeptide(L)'
;MATNASELRRVVLDVLKPHSPDIVSFARELSMIKGIEGVNISVYEMDKEVENVKVTLLGKFTDLESVKEVISSSGGTIHSIDEVVAGRREVREHETLHDRFSHGV
;
A
#
# COMPACT_ATOMS: atom_id res chain seq x y z
N MET A 1 -22.02 -0.18 -16.08
CA MET A 1 -21.92 -0.17 -14.61
C MET A 1 -21.32 1.16 -14.21
N ALA A 2 -22.02 1.95 -13.41
CA ALA A 2 -21.58 3.29 -13.02
C ALA A 2 -20.36 3.19 -12.10
N THR A 3 -19.23 3.78 -12.49
CA THR A 3 -18.07 3.97 -11.62
C THR A 3 -18.40 5.05 -10.60
N ASN A 4 -18.88 4.63 -9.43
CA ASN A 4 -19.04 5.51 -8.28
C ASN A 4 -17.67 6.07 -7.88
N ALA A 5 -17.64 7.33 -7.45
CA ALA A 5 -16.42 8.05 -7.08
C ALA A 5 -15.76 7.55 -5.78
N SER A 6 -16.03 6.30 -5.37
CA SER A 6 -15.61 5.66 -4.13
C SER A 6 -14.56 4.57 -4.34
N GLU A 7 -14.05 4.39 -5.56
CA GLU A 7 -13.02 3.39 -5.84
C GLU A 7 -11.65 3.87 -5.33
N LEU A 8 -10.96 3.00 -4.61
CA LEU A 8 -9.54 3.15 -4.31
C LEU A 8 -8.75 2.89 -5.58
N ARG A 9 -7.81 3.78 -5.86
CA ARG A 9 -6.94 3.76 -7.04
C ARG A 9 -5.54 3.33 -6.71
N ARG A 10 -4.97 3.92 -5.67
CA ARG A 10 -3.65 3.60 -5.16
C ARG A 10 -3.68 3.62 -3.65
N VAL A 11 -3.04 2.63 -3.04
CA VAL A 11 -2.82 2.61 -1.60
C VAL A 11 -1.37 2.22 -1.35
N VAL A 12 -0.70 2.98 -0.49
CA VAL A 12 0.64 2.65 0.02
C VAL A 12 0.50 2.29 1.48
N LEU A 13 0.95 1.09 1.83
CA LEU A 13 0.89 0.52 3.17
C LEU A 13 2.30 0.30 3.67
N ASP A 14 2.49 0.60 4.95
CA ASP A 14 3.64 0.16 5.71
C ASP A 14 3.29 -1.15 6.41
N VAL A 15 4.02 -2.22 6.09
CA VAL A 15 3.71 -3.58 6.56
C VAL A 15 4.94 -4.17 7.21
N LEU A 16 4.79 -4.60 8.45
CA LEU A 16 5.75 -5.45 9.15
C LEU A 16 5.36 -6.91 8.89
N LYS A 17 6.25 -7.71 8.30
CA LYS A 17 6.01 -9.13 8.09
C LYS A 17 7.20 -9.99 8.53
N PRO A 18 7.00 -11.28 8.86
CA PRO A 18 8.10 -12.23 9.00
C PRO A 18 8.82 -12.47 7.67
N HIS A 19 10.02 -13.08 7.74
CA HIS A 19 10.81 -13.47 6.56
C HIS A 19 10.10 -14.47 5.63
N SER A 20 9.09 -15.18 6.14
CA SER A 20 8.27 -16.14 5.38
C SER A 20 6.79 -15.79 5.53
N PRO A 21 6.03 -15.63 4.43
CA PRO A 21 6.38 -15.92 3.04
C PRO A 21 7.34 -14.89 2.41
N ASP A 22 8.02 -15.30 1.34
CA ASP A 22 8.91 -14.42 0.58
C ASP A 22 8.13 -13.30 -0.13
N ILE A 23 8.81 -12.19 -0.41
CA ILE A 23 8.24 -11.01 -1.05
C ILE A 23 7.57 -11.29 -2.41
N VAL A 24 8.06 -12.26 -3.19
CA VAL A 24 7.50 -12.59 -4.50
C VAL A 24 6.17 -13.32 -4.35
N SER A 25 6.10 -14.28 -3.44
CA SER A 25 4.86 -14.99 -3.09
C SER A 25 3.83 -14.01 -2.54
N PHE A 26 4.24 -13.14 -1.62
CA PHE A 26 3.37 -12.13 -1.03
C PHE A 26 2.81 -11.14 -2.08
N ALA A 27 3.66 -10.66 -3.00
CA ALA A 27 3.23 -9.81 -4.11
C ALA A 27 2.23 -10.52 -5.04
N ARG A 28 2.43 -11.81 -5.30
CA ARG A 28 1.51 -12.63 -6.11
C ARG A 28 0.16 -12.77 -5.43
N GLU A 29 0.13 -13.09 -4.14
CA GLU A 29 -1.13 -13.23 -3.38
C GLU A 29 -1.95 -11.93 -3.41
N LEU A 30 -1.29 -10.79 -3.15
CA LEU A 30 -1.94 -9.48 -3.23
C LEU A 30 -2.44 -9.16 -4.64
N SER A 31 -1.69 -9.55 -5.69
CA SER A 31 -2.10 -9.30 -7.08
C SER A 31 -3.34 -10.08 -7.53
N MET A 32 -3.72 -11.15 -6.80
CA MET A 32 -4.91 -11.94 -7.11
C MET A 32 -6.21 -11.32 -6.58
N ILE A 33 -6.12 -10.28 -5.75
CA ILE A 33 -7.30 -9.60 -5.18
C ILE A 33 -8.05 -8.89 -6.30
N LYS A 34 -9.37 -9.07 -6.32
CA LYS A 34 -10.24 -8.49 -7.35
C LYS A 34 -10.12 -6.97 -7.37
N GLY A 35 -9.79 -6.44 -8.55
CA GLY A 35 -9.67 -5.00 -8.78
C GLY A 35 -8.25 -4.49 -8.61
N ILE A 36 -7.30 -5.27 -8.10
CA ILE A 36 -5.88 -4.90 -8.11
C ILE A 36 -5.31 -5.18 -9.50
N GLU A 37 -4.73 -4.16 -10.11
CA GLU A 37 -4.09 -4.21 -11.43
C GLU A 37 -2.56 -4.34 -11.33
N GLY A 38 -1.98 -3.88 -10.22
CA GLY A 38 -0.55 -3.97 -9.98
C GLY A 38 -0.19 -3.90 -8.50
N VAL A 39 0.89 -4.60 -8.15
CA VAL A 39 1.47 -4.62 -6.80
C VAL A 39 2.95 -4.35 -6.90
N ASN A 40 3.44 -3.42 -6.09
CA ASN A 40 4.85 -3.22 -5.85
C ASN A 40 5.12 -3.45 -4.36
N ILE A 41 6.17 -4.18 -4.04
CA ILE A 41 6.64 -4.35 -2.67
C ILE A 41 8.11 -3.99 -2.65
N SER A 42 8.51 -3.16 -1.70
CA SER A 42 9.89 -2.75 -1.48
C SER A 42 10.26 -2.99 -0.03
N VAL A 43 11.24 -3.87 0.22
CA VAL A 43 11.84 -4.03 1.54
C VAL A 43 12.79 -2.87 1.77
N TYR A 44 12.64 -2.15 2.87
CA TYR A 44 13.53 -1.05 3.22
C TYR A 44 14.29 -1.27 4.53
N GLU A 45 13.84 -2.21 5.36
CA GLU A 45 14.52 -2.60 6.59
C GLU A 45 14.31 -4.09 6.86
N MET A 46 15.37 -4.77 7.30
CA MET A 46 15.35 -6.18 7.66
C MET A 46 15.94 -6.34 9.05
N ASP A 47 15.12 -6.87 9.96
CA ASP A 47 15.50 -7.22 11.33
C ASP A 47 15.71 -8.73 11.48
N LYS A 48 16.07 -9.17 12.70
CA LYS A 48 16.39 -10.57 12.97
C LYS A 48 15.25 -11.54 12.63
N GLU A 49 14.00 -11.15 12.88
CA GLU A 49 12.83 -12.04 12.75
C GLU A 49 11.74 -11.48 11.83
N VAL A 50 11.83 -10.20 11.48
CA VAL A 50 10.83 -9.45 10.71
C VAL A 50 11.50 -8.57 9.69
N GLU A 51 10.74 -8.14 8.69
CA GLU A 51 11.12 -7.18 7.68
C GLU A 51 10.03 -6.12 7.55
N ASN A 52 10.45 -4.87 7.41
CA ASN A 52 9.55 -3.77 7.09
C ASN A 52 9.51 -3.58 5.58
N VAL A 53 8.31 -3.68 5.03
CA VAL A 53 8.05 -3.62 3.61
C VAL A 53 7.01 -2.57 3.30
N LYS A 54 7.29 -1.78 2.27
CA LYS A 54 6.33 -0.83 1.70
C LYS A 54 5.57 -1.52 0.58
N VAL A 55 4.25 -1.67 0.74
CA VAL A 55 3.36 -2.30 -0.23
C VAL A 55 2.57 -1.21 -0.94
N THR A 56 2.74 -1.09 -2.25
CA THR A 56 1.95 -0.21 -3.10
C THR A 56 1.00 -1.02 -3.96
N LEU A 57 -0.29 -0.78 -3.82
CA LEU A 57 -1.35 -1.41 -4.58
C LEU A 57 -1.94 -0.40 -5.56
N LEU A 58 -2.11 -0.80 -6.81
CA LEU A 58 -2.73 0.00 -7.87
C LEU A 58 -3.91 -0.77 -8.46
N GLY A 59 -5.05 -0.10 -8.69
CA GLY A 59 -6.18 -0.70 -9.37
C GLY A 59 -7.50 0.05 -9.18
N LYS A 60 -8.60 -0.70 -9.15
CA LYS A 60 -9.96 -0.22 -8.84
C LYS A 60 -10.62 -1.19 -7.89
N PHE A 61 -10.45 -0.95 -6.60
CA PHE A 61 -10.99 -1.80 -5.53
C PHE A 61 -11.83 -0.97 -4.55
N THR A 62 -12.77 -1.64 -3.88
CA THR A 62 -13.79 -0.99 -3.04
C THR A 62 -13.32 -0.73 -1.62
N ASP A 63 -12.46 -1.59 -1.10
CA ASP A 63 -12.04 -1.60 0.29
C ASP A 63 -10.70 -2.35 0.44
N LEU A 64 -10.12 -2.24 1.63
CA LEU A 64 -8.86 -2.88 2.01
C LEU A 64 -9.07 -4.13 2.87
N GLU A 65 -10.30 -4.66 3.01
CA GLU A 65 -10.54 -5.82 3.88
C GLU A 65 -9.80 -7.04 3.36
N SER A 66 -9.96 -7.37 2.06
CA SER A 66 -9.24 -8.49 1.45
C SER A 66 -7.72 -8.32 1.50
N VAL A 67 -7.23 -7.09 1.40
CA VAL A 67 -5.80 -6.80 1.52
C VAL A 67 -5.32 -7.08 2.94
N LYS A 68 -6.05 -6.60 3.96
CA LYS A 68 -5.75 -6.84 5.37
C LYS A 68 -5.78 -8.33 5.69
N GLU A 69 -6.72 -9.09 5.14
CA GLU A 69 -6.80 -10.54 5.33
C GLU A 69 -5.57 -11.24 4.75
N VAL A 70 -5.14 -10.93 3.52
CA VAL A 70 -3.93 -11.50 2.92
C VAL A 70 -2.71 -11.17 3.76
N ILE A 71 -2.54 -9.90 4.15
CA ILE A 71 -1.42 -9.45 5.00
C ILE A 71 -1.39 -10.23 6.33
N SER A 72 -2.54 -10.32 7.00
CA SER A 72 -2.66 -11.03 8.28
C SER A 72 -2.43 -12.53 8.14
N SER A 73 -2.90 -13.15 7.05
CA SER A 73 -2.69 -14.58 6.77
C SER A 73 -1.23 -14.91 6.46
N SER A 74 -0.47 -13.95 5.91
CA SER A 74 0.97 -14.04 5.74
C SER A 74 1.77 -13.75 7.02
N GLY A 75 1.10 -13.56 8.16
CA GLY A 75 1.72 -13.23 9.44
C GLY A 75 2.19 -11.78 9.55
N GLY A 76 1.81 -10.93 8.60
CA GLY A 76 2.14 -9.52 8.58
C GLY A 76 1.12 -8.66 9.32
N THR A 77 1.53 -7.44 9.68
CA THR A 77 0.70 -6.42 10.31
C THR A 77 0.89 -5.09 9.58
N ILE A 78 -0.20 -4.40 9.30
CA ILE A 78 -0.15 -3.03 8.75
C ILE A 78 0.19 -2.09 9.91
N HIS A 79 1.32 -1.41 9.82
CA HIS A 79 1.73 -0.35 10.76
C HIS A 79 1.02 0.96 10.47
N SER A 80 1.03 1.39 9.20
CA SER A 80 0.40 2.62 8.74
C SER A 80 -0.11 2.51 7.32
N ILE A 81 -1.05 3.39 6.99
CA ILE A 81 -1.46 3.66 5.61
C ILE A 81 -0.79 4.99 5.25
N ASP A 82 0.28 4.93 4.47
CA ASP A 82 1.10 6.09 4.16
C ASP A 82 0.46 6.97 3.09
N GLU A 83 -0.27 6.36 2.15
CA GLU A 83 -0.90 7.09 1.06
C GLU A 83 -2.19 6.41 0.60
N VAL A 84 -3.20 7.21 0.27
CA VAL A 84 -4.44 6.75 -0.35
C VAL A 84 -4.84 7.70 -1.47
N VAL A 85 -5.10 7.14 -2.65
CA VAL A 85 -5.66 7.83 -3.80
C VAL A 85 -7.00 7.19 -4.12
N ALA A 86 -8.07 7.98 -4.13
CA ALA A 86 -9.43 7.52 -4.38
C ALA A 86 -10.15 8.40 -5.40
N GLY A 87 -11.15 7.82 -6.08
CA GLY A 87 -12.00 8.52 -7.03
C GLY A 87 -11.79 8.08 -8.48
N ARG A 88 -12.16 8.95 -9.43
CA ARG A 88 -12.19 8.60 -10.86
C ARG A 88 -10.84 8.68 -11.56
N ARG A 89 -9.88 9.41 -10.98
CA ARG A 89 -8.54 9.63 -11.52
C ARG A 89 -7.51 9.53 -10.41
N GLU A 90 -6.30 9.12 -10.75
CA GLU A 90 -5.18 9.24 -9.82
C GLU A 90 -4.82 10.72 -9.62
N VAL A 91 -4.69 11.11 -8.36
CA VAL A 91 -4.16 12.41 -7.96
C VAL A 91 -2.80 12.14 -7.34
N ARG A 92 -1.76 12.80 -7.84
CA ARG A 92 -0.43 12.75 -7.25
C ARG A 92 -0.29 13.90 -6.29
N GLU A 93 0.36 13.65 -5.15
CA GLU A 93 0.82 14.72 -4.29
C GLU A 93 1.67 15.70 -5.13
N HIS A 94 1.38 16.98 -4.98
CA HIS A 94 2.21 18.05 -5.53
C HIS A 94 2.90 18.71 -4.35
N GLU A 95 4.22 18.90 -4.47
CA GLU A 95 4.96 19.77 -3.57
C GLU A 95 4.33 21.16 -3.63
N THR A 96 3.58 21.53 -2.59
CA THR A 96 3.10 22.89 -2.44
C THR A 96 4.18 23.71 -1.74
N LEU A 97 4.25 25.01 -2.04
CA LEU A 97 5.23 25.95 -1.47
C LEU A 97 5.17 26.10 0.07
N HIS A 98 4.36 25.30 0.78
CA HIS A 98 4.22 25.34 2.24
C HIS A 98 5.42 24.74 2.99
N ASP A 99 6.34 24.04 2.32
CA ASP A 99 7.50 23.40 2.97
C ASP A 99 8.75 24.31 3.10
N ARG A 100 8.72 25.54 2.55
CA ARG A 100 9.94 26.36 2.44
C ARG A 100 10.23 27.30 3.62
N PHE A 101 9.39 27.38 4.64
CA PHE A 101 9.56 28.35 5.73
C PHE A 101 9.26 27.80 7.12
N SER A 102 9.99 26.76 7.55
CA SER A 102 10.12 26.43 8.98
C SER A 102 11.55 26.58 9.52
N HIS A 103 12.53 26.92 8.69
CA HIS A 103 13.83 27.42 9.16
C HIS A 103 13.84 28.94 9.10
N GLY A 104 13.06 29.54 10.00
CA GLY A 104 13.22 30.94 10.37
C GLY A 104 14.27 31.05 11.46
N VAL A 105 15.37 31.74 11.10
CA VAL A 105 16.42 32.39 11.91
C VAL A 105 17.30 31.54 12.84
#